data_AF-S4PE87-F1
#
_entry.id   AF-S4PE87-F1
#
_cell.length_a   1.000
_cell.length_b   1.000
_cell.length_c   1.000
_cell.angle_alpha   90.00
_cell.angle_beta   90.00
_cell.angle_gamma   90.00
#
_symmetry.space_group_name_H-M   'P 1'
#
loop_
_entity.id
_entity.type
_entity.pdbx_description
1 polymer ?
#
loop_
_entity_poly.entity_id
_entity_poly.type
_entity_poly.pdbx_seq_one_letter_code
_entity_poly.pdbx_strand_id
1 'polypeptide(L)' 'DSQCPDNLACVGYECVDPCLGNTQCGTGAVCMARRHIAVCTCPGDHHGDALVSCYQSHSEAASTRYYR' A
#
# COMPACT_ATOMS: atom_id res chain seq x y z
N ASP A 1 10.65 -11.15 17.32
CA ASP A 1 10.64 -10.78 15.89
C ASP A 1 11.42 -11.68 14.95
N SER A 2 12.56 -12.28 15.30
CA SER A 2 13.36 -13.08 14.33
C SER A 2 12.76 -14.43 13.89
N GLN A 3 11.48 -14.71 14.15
CA GLN A 3 10.88 -16.03 13.89
C GLN A 3 10.21 -16.13 12.53
N CYS A 4 9.87 -15.01 11.90
CA CYS A 4 9.26 -14.99 10.57
C CYS A 4 10.19 -14.33 9.53
N PRO A 5 10.14 -14.78 8.27
CA PRO A 5 10.71 -14.05 7.13
C PRO A 5 10.26 -12.58 7.11
N ASP A 6 11.08 -11.67 6.57
CA ASP A 6 10.81 -10.22 6.57
C ASP A 6 9.46 -9.81 5.94
N ASN A 7 8.92 -10.64 5.06
CA ASN A 7 7.64 -10.46 4.40
C ASN A 7 6.44 -11.06 5.17
N LEU A 8 6.65 -11.60 6.38
CA LEU A 8 5.59 -12.20 7.21
C LEU A 8 5.62 -11.61 8.62
N ALA A 9 4.48 -11.48 9.26
CA ALA A 9 4.34 -11.04 10.64
C ALA A 9 3.98 -12.22 11.54
N CYS A 10 4.48 -12.22 12.78
CA CYS A 10 4.10 -13.22 13.77
C CYS A 10 2.78 -12.79 14.44
N VAL A 11 1.71 -13.54 14.20
CA VAL A 11 0.39 -13.33 14.81
C VAL A 11 -0.03 -14.63 15.48
N GLY A 12 -0.15 -14.64 16.81
CA GLY A 12 -0.60 -15.82 17.54
C GLY A 12 0.32 -17.04 17.37
N TYR A 13 1.64 -16.83 17.24
CA TYR A 13 2.65 -17.86 16.98
C TYR A 13 2.66 -18.43 15.55
N GLU A 14 1.89 -17.86 14.63
CA GLU A 14 1.92 -18.21 13.20
C GLU A 14 2.51 -17.05 12.37
N CYS A 15 3.28 -17.39 11.33
CA CYS A 15 3.77 -16.41 10.37
C CYS A 15 2.71 -16.19 9.29
N VAL A 16 2.07 -15.03 9.33
CA VAL A 16 1.02 -14.65 8.39
C VAL A 16 1.47 -13.44 7.56
N ASP A 17 1.01 -13.33 6.33
CA ASP A 17 1.27 -12.13 5.54
C ASP A 17 0.51 -10.96 6.17
N PRO A 18 1.19 -9.89 6.63
CA PRO A 18 0.51 -8.74 7.22
C PRO A 18 -0.40 -8.01 6.22
N CYS A 19 -0.25 -8.27 4.92
CA CYS A 19 -1.14 -7.79 3.86
C CYS A 19 -2.27 -8.77 3.52
N LEU A 20 -2.27 -10.01 4.04
CA LEU A 20 -3.42 -10.92 3.95
C LEU A 20 -4.51 -10.46 4.93
N GLY A 21 -5.23 -9.42 4.53
CA GLY A 21 -6.34 -8.83 5.27
C GLY A 21 -6.87 -7.61 4.53
N ASN A 22 -8.10 -7.71 4.01
CA ASN A 22 -8.70 -6.73 3.08
C ASN A 22 -8.96 -5.33 3.69
N THR A 23 -8.51 -5.06 4.92
CA THR A 23 -8.87 -3.87 5.71
C THR A 23 -7.67 -3.00 6.11
N GLN A 24 -6.46 -3.29 5.61
CA GLN A 24 -5.26 -2.61 6.09
C GLN A 24 -4.95 -1.29 5.37
N CYS A 25 -5.37 -1.15 4.11
CA CYS A 25 -5.05 0.02 3.28
C CYS A 25 -6.31 0.66 2.69
N GLY A 26 -6.21 1.95 2.40
CA GLY A 26 -7.26 2.74 1.77
C GLY A 26 -7.52 2.35 0.32
N THR A 27 -8.63 2.82 -0.24
CA THR A 27 -9.01 2.53 -1.62
C THR A 27 -7.91 2.99 -2.60
N GLY A 28 -7.51 2.12 -3.52
CA GLY A 28 -6.47 2.44 -4.51
C GLY A 28 -5.04 2.40 -3.98
N ALA A 29 -4.82 2.06 -2.71
CA ALA A 29 -3.50 1.85 -2.14
C ALA A 29 -3.03 0.39 -2.32
N VAL A 30 -1.71 0.19 -2.35
CA VAL A 30 -1.06 -1.12 -2.39
C VAL A 30 -0.46 -1.42 -1.02
N CYS A 31 -0.74 -2.62 -0.50
CA CYS A 31 -0.10 -3.13 0.71
C CYS A 31 1.21 -3.84 0.36
N MET A 32 2.27 -3.55 1.11
CA MET A 32 3.55 -4.25 1.05
C MET A 32 4.00 -4.69 2.44
N ALA A 33 4.37 -5.95 2.59
CA ALA A 33 4.98 -6.46 3.81
C ALA A 33 6.45 -6.06 3.87
N ARG A 34 6.85 -5.30 4.89
CA ARG A 34 8.24 -4.88 5.08
C ARG A 34 8.62 -4.96 6.55
N ARG A 35 9.63 -5.75 6.89
CA ARG A 35 10.09 -5.92 8.28
C ARG A 35 8.94 -6.29 9.22
N HIS A 36 8.17 -7.31 8.83
CA HIS A 36 7.07 -7.86 9.63
C HIS A 36 5.88 -6.89 9.84
N ILE A 37 5.84 -5.75 9.14
CA ILE A 37 4.72 -4.80 9.19
C ILE A 37 4.07 -4.61 7.81
N ALA A 38 2.76 -4.38 7.81
CA ALA A 38 2.03 -3.93 6.63
C ALA A 38 2.32 -2.45 6.38
N VAL A 39 2.78 -2.13 5.18
CA VAL A 39 3.02 -0.76 4.72
C VAL A 39 2.11 -0.47 3.55
N CYS A 40 1.21 0.50 3.71
CA CYS A 40 0.33 0.97 2.64
C CYS A 40 1.00 2.09 1.87
N THR A 41 0.97 2.02 0.54
CA THR A 41 1.54 3.03 -0.34
C THR A 41 0.64 3.30 -1.53
N CYS A 42 0.59 4.55 -2.01
CA CYS A 42 -0.08 4.86 -3.26
C CYS A 42 0.82 4.46 -4.45
N PRO A 43 0.34 3.65 -5.41
CA PRO A 43 1.15 3.21 -6.55
C PRO A 43 1.29 4.30 -7.61
N GLY A 44 2.45 4.40 -8.27
CA GLY A 44 2.65 5.25 -9.45
C GLY A 44 2.33 6.74 -9.20
N ASP A 45 1.50 7.33 -10.07
CA ASP A 45 1.05 8.74 -10.04
C ASP A 45 -0.20 8.97 -9.16
N HIS A 46 -0.49 8.05 -8.24
CA HIS A 46 -1.56 8.21 -7.27
C HIS A 46 -1.03 8.96 -6.04
N HIS A 47 -1.84 9.89 -5.53
CA HIS A 47 -1.55 10.69 -4.36
C HIS A 47 -2.71 10.61 -3.37
N GLY A 48 -2.48 11.09 -2.15
CA GLY A 48 -3.46 11.02 -1.06
C GLY A 48 -2.90 10.30 0.15
N ASP A 49 -3.81 9.82 1.00
CA ASP A 49 -3.47 9.07 2.20
C ASP A 49 -3.67 7.58 1.92
N ALA A 50 -2.58 6.80 1.95
CA ALA A 50 -2.61 5.37 1.65
C ALA A 50 -3.43 4.53 2.65
N LEU A 51 -3.81 5.08 3.80
CA LEU A 51 -4.73 4.45 4.76
C LEU A 51 -6.19 4.82 4.50
N VAL A 52 -6.46 5.92 3.79
CA VAL A 52 -7.83 6.41 3.52
C VAL A 52 -8.21 6.17 2.06
N SER A 53 -7.48 6.80 1.13
CA SER A 53 -7.70 6.69 -0.30
C SER A 53 -6.54 7.29 -1.09
N CYS A 54 -6.11 6.57 -2.12
CA CYS A 54 -5.20 7.04 -3.16
C CYS A 54 -5.99 7.37 -4.43
N TYR A 55 -5.70 8.52 -5.03
CA TYR A 55 -6.34 9.00 -6.25
C TYR A 55 -5.29 9.49 -7.25
N GLN A 56 -5.52 9.26 -8.54
CA GLN A 56 -4.62 9.74 -9.59
C GLN A 56 -4.69 11.28 -9.66
N SER A 57 -3.55 11.95 -9.54
CA SER A 57 -3.48 13.41 -9.75
C SER A 57 -3.66 13.76 -11.24
N HIS A 58 -3.33 12.82 -12.11
CA HIS A 58 -3.46 12.94 -13.56
C HIS A 58 -4.50 11.95 -14.08
N SER A 59 -5.77 12.29 -13.90
CA SER A 59 -6.71 11.90 -14.95
C SER A 59 -6.16 12.47 -16.27
N GLU A 60 -6.00 11.62 -17.27
CA GLU A 60 -5.35 11.87 -18.56
C GLU A 60 -5.96 13.05 -19.37
N ALA A 61 -6.94 13.77 -18.82
CA ALA A 61 -7.48 15.01 -19.34
C ALA A 61 -6.64 16.27 -19.02
N ALA A 62 -5.73 16.23 -18.03
CA ALA A 62 -4.99 17.41 -17.57
C ALA A 62 -3.56 17.54 -18.13
N SER A 63 -2.91 16.44 -18.54
CA SER A 63 -1.51 16.47 -19.00
C SER A 63 -1.35 17.15 -20.37
N THR A 64 -2.37 17.10 -21.23
CA THR A 64 -2.33 17.74 -22.57
C THR A 64 -2.37 19.26 -22.54
N ARG A 65 -2.63 19.89 -21.39
CA ARG A 65 -2.67 21.37 -21.25
C ARG A 65 -1.42 21.97 -20.63
N TYR A 66 -0.58 21.19 -19.96
CA TYR A 66 0.62 21.73 -19.31
C TYR A 66 1.84 21.75 -20.25
N TYR A 67 1.85 20.89 -21.27
CA TYR A 67 2.91 20.82 -22.29
C TYR A 67 2.52 21.45 -23.64
N ARG A 68 1.49 22.32 -23.67
CA ARG A 68 1.07 23.06 -24.86
C ARG A 68 1.08 24.57 -24.64
#